data_AF-A0A3S1B9W4-F1
#
_entry.id   AF-A0A3S1B9W4-F1
#
_cell.length_a   1.000
_cell.length_b   1.000
_cell.length_c   1.000
_cell.angle_alpha   90.00
_cell.angle_beta   90.00
_cell.angle_gamma   90.00
#
_symmetry.space_group_name_H-M   'P 1'
#
loop_
_entity.id
_entity.type
_entity.pdbx_description
1 polymer ?
#
loop_
_entity_poly.entity_id
_entity_poly.type
_entity_poly.pdbx_seq_one_letter_code
_entity_poly.pdbx_strand_id
1 'polypeptide(L)'
;MAKVFISYTQYDIELARLIKDSLENLGNRVYFSNDEMVLGTNIADEIINQIKDSDFVLPILTESSINSEWVIYEMSTAIGYYQERAKPKVIPIVFDNVRVPESIKSFLHIRASRNENFIPHKLIPTIQNILGREHAKTDIKREEKEEVRKNSAKYIADSMARLKRADRNNKILSFLCYGFSIGILIASFFYLINKGPQYVNNKTELISQLSSIVFGVILFSLLLAITRYLFLMGKSFMVESLRNSNRIHAISFGEFYLNAFEDKIEWAEVKEAFQQWNIDTGSSFMNQSSSDFDPELLKNLSTLLSSIKK
;
A
#
# COMPACT_ATOMS: atom_id res chain seq x y z
N MET A 1 28.00 12.75 -10.84
CA MET A 1 29.16 13.12 -10.01
C MET A 1 29.38 12.00 -9.04
N ALA A 2 30.54 11.34 -9.02
CA ALA A 2 30.82 10.25 -8.08
C ALA A 2 31.73 10.72 -6.94
N LYS A 3 31.59 10.08 -5.78
CA LYS A 3 32.49 10.25 -4.64
C LYS A 3 33.47 9.07 -4.59
N VAL A 4 34.76 9.37 -4.58
CA VAL A 4 35.82 8.35 -4.67
C VAL A 4 36.79 8.50 -3.50
N PHE A 5 36.98 7.45 -2.73
CA PHE A 5 38.01 7.40 -1.70
C PHE A 5 39.25 6.67 -2.24
N ILE A 6 40.44 7.27 -2.12
CA ILE A 6 41.69 6.64 -2.53
C ILE A 6 42.42 6.18 -1.27
N SER A 7 42.68 4.87 -1.17
CA SER A 7 43.46 4.27 -0.08
C SER A 7 44.88 4.01 -0.58
N TYR A 8 45.87 4.63 0.05
CA TYR A 8 47.27 4.63 -0.41
C TYR A 8 48.24 4.80 0.76
N THR A 9 49.52 4.50 0.54
CA THR A 9 50.59 4.81 1.50
C THR A 9 51.29 6.11 1.15
N GLN A 10 51.97 6.74 2.12
CA GLN A 10 52.82 7.92 1.87
C GLN A 10 53.84 7.71 0.73
N TYR A 11 54.34 6.48 0.55
CA TYR A 11 55.26 6.13 -0.54
C TYR A 11 54.62 6.17 -1.94
N ASP A 12 53.29 6.12 -2.01
CA ASP A 12 52.51 6.09 -3.24
C ASP A 12 51.77 7.42 -3.50
N ILE A 13 52.13 8.49 -2.77
CA ILE A 13 51.43 9.78 -2.81
C ILE A 13 51.38 10.40 -4.21
N GLU A 14 52.47 10.35 -4.96
CA GLU A 14 52.54 10.93 -6.31
C GLU A 14 51.57 10.21 -7.27
N LEU A 15 51.45 8.89 -7.13
CA LEU A 15 50.51 8.09 -7.90
C LEU A 15 49.06 8.39 -7.51
N ALA A 16 48.78 8.50 -6.21
CA ALA A 16 47.47 8.86 -5.71
C ALA A 16 47.04 10.25 -6.20
N ARG A 17 47.96 11.23 -6.24
CA ARG A 17 47.70 12.59 -6.75
C ARG A 17 47.33 12.58 -8.23
N LEU A 18 48.05 11.82 -9.06
CA LEU A 18 47.72 11.68 -10.48
C LEU A 18 46.31 11.13 -10.70
N ILE A 19 45.90 10.13 -9.91
CA ILE A 19 44.54 9.56 -9.97
C ILE A 19 43.52 10.61 -9.50
N LYS A 20 43.79 11.30 -8.39
CA LYS A 20 42.94 12.37 -7.86
C LYS A 20 42.68 13.44 -8.90
N ASP A 21 43.72 14.08 -9.42
CA ASP A 21 43.62 15.18 -10.37
C ASP A 21 42.84 14.76 -11.62
N SER A 22 43.10 13.54 -12.12
CA SER A 22 42.39 12.99 -13.27
C SER A 22 40.88 12.79 -13.01
N LEU A 23 40.51 12.32 -11.82
CA LEU A 23 39.12 12.11 -11.44
C LEU A 23 38.40 13.43 -11.14
N GLU A 24 39.07 14.39 -10.51
CA GLU A 24 38.55 15.73 -10.21
C GLU A 24 38.35 16.56 -11.48
N ASN A 25 39.25 16.45 -12.46
CA ASN A 25 39.09 17.08 -13.78
C ASN A 25 37.85 16.57 -14.54
N LEU A 26 37.34 15.39 -14.21
CA LEU A 26 36.08 14.85 -14.72
C LEU A 26 34.87 15.21 -13.85
N GLY A 27 35.06 16.10 -12.88
CA GLY A 27 34.04 16.57 -11.95
C GLY A 27 33.74 15.61 -10.80
N ASN A 28 34.52 14.56 -10.56
CA ASN A 28 34.30 13.68 -9.41
C ASN A 28 34.83 14.31 -8.12
N ARG A 29 34.24 13.97 -6.97
CA ARG A 29 34.77 14.36 -5.67
C ARG A 29 35.68 13.26 -5.15
N VAL A 30 36.92 13.60 -4.80
CA VAL A 30 37.90 12.62 -4.32
C VAL A 30 38.27 12.90 -2.86
N TYR A 31 38.17 11.88 -2.01
CA TYR A 31 38.64 11.92 -0.63
C TYR A 31 40.09 11.43 -0.55
N PHE A 32 40.94 12.20 0.12
CA PHE A 32 42.38 11.96 0.28
C PHE A 32 42.68 11.88 1.78
N SER A 33 43.16 10.73 2.27
CA SER A 33 43.13 10.42 3.71
C SER A 33 43.97 11.34 4.62
N ASN A 34 44.84 12.20 4.06
CA ASN A 34 45.74 13.06 4.84
C ASN A 34 45.64 14.59 4.60
N ASP A 35 44.89 15.08 3.59
CA ASP A 35 44.94 16.51 3.22
C ASP A 35 43.82 17.37 3.82
N GLU A 36 42.79 16.79 4.45
CA GLU A 36 41.58 17.53 4.90
C GLU A 36 41.18 17.28 6.37
N MET A 37 42.11 16.87 7.25
CA MET A 37 41.77 16.56 8.64
C MET A 37 41.86 17.78 9.57
N VAL A 38 40.77 18.06 10.29
CA VAL A 38 40.72 19.12 11.31
C VAL A 38 41.47 18.66 12.56
N LEU A 39 42.39 19.48 13.06
CA LEU A 39 43.15 19.18 14.29
C LEU A 39 42.19 18.93 15.48
N GLY A 40 42.35 17.79 16.14
CA GLY A 40 41.53 17.39 17.30
C GLY A 40 40.39 16.40 17.00
N THR A 41 40.18 15.99 15.75
CA THR A 41 39.22 14.93 15.40
C THR A 41 39.82 13.52 15.55
N ASN A 42 38.94 12.53 15.75
CA ASN A 42 39.34 11.13 15.65
C ASN A 42 39.52 10.76 14.17
N ILE A 43 40.78 10.65 13.74
CA ILE A 43 41.22 10.32 12.39
C ILE A 43 40.53 9.05 11.85
N ALA A 44 40.36 8.04 12.70
CA ALA A 44 39.75 6.77 12.30
C ALA A 44 38.26 6.94 11.96
N ASP A 45 37.51 7.69 12.77
CA ASP A 45 36.07 7.89 12.56
C ASP A 45 35.80 8.69 11.27
N GLU A 46 36.63 9.69 10.99
CA GLU A 46 36.54 10.49 9.79
C GLU A 46 36.77 9.65 8.52
N ILE A 47 37.81 8.81 8.53
CA ILE A 47 38.12 7.91 7.41
C ILE A 47 37.01 6.89 7.19
N ILE A 48 36.45 6.31 8.26
CA ILE A 48 35.28 5.43 8.18
C ILE A 48 34.10 6.18 7.53
N ASN A 49 33.83 7.43 7.93
CA ASN A 49 32.75 8.24 7.37
C ASN A 49 32.97 8.54 5.88
N GLN A 50 34.19 8.85 5.47
CA GLN A 50 34.55 9.09 4.06
C GLN A 50 34.40 7.82 3.21
N ILE A 51 34.87 6.67 3.71
CA ILE A 51 34.64 5.37 3.07
C ILE A 51 33.13 5.10 2.96
N LYS A 52 32.38 5.40 4.03
CA LYS A 52 30.94 5.17 4.10
C LYS A 52 30.16 6.00 3.09
N ASP A 53 30.55 7.26 2.88
CA ASP A 53 29.90 8.22 1.98
C ASP A 53 30.35 8.07 0.52
N SER A 54 31.38 7.27 0.24
CA SER A 54 31.92 7.09 -1.11
C SER A 54 31.06 6.15 -1.98
N ASP A 55 31.05 6.41 -3.28
CA ASP A 55 30.53 5.47 -4.29
C ASP A 55 31.59 4.42 -4.65
N PHE A 56 32.86 4.82 -4.64
CA PHE A 56 34.01 3.98 -4.98
C PHE A 56 35.10 4.09 -3.94
N VAL A 57 35.77 2.98 -3.67
CA VAL A 57 37.03 2.93 -2.92
C VAL A 57 38.09 2.35 -3.83
N LEU A 58 39.21 3.06 -3.98
CA LEU A 58 40.34 2.70 -4.84
C LEU A 58 41.58 2.40 -3.97
N PRO A 59 41.76 1.15 -3.50
CA PRO A 59 43.02 0.73 -2.87
C PRO A 59 44.13 0.66 -3.90
N ILE A 60 45.20 1.43 -3.70
CA ILE A 60 46.43 1.33 -4.47
C ILE A 60 47.31 0.26 -3.83
N LEU A 61 47.50 -0.85 -4.55
CA LEU A 61 48.21 -2.03 -4.06
C LEU A 61 49.60 -2.14 -4.69
N THR A 62 50.60 -1.71 -3.95
CA THR A 62 52.06 -1.75 -4.18
C THR A 62 52.75 -2.56 -3.07
N GLU A 63 54.05 -2.84 -3.19
CA GLU A 63 54.81 -3.56 -2.15
C GLU A 63 54.75 -2.88 -0.76
N SER A 64 54.73 -1.55 -0.71
CA SER A 64 54.57 -0.78 0.52
C SER A 64 53.17 -0.92 1.11
N SER A 65 52.14 -0.83 0.28
CA SER A 65 50.74 -0.83 0.73
C SER A 65 50.25 -2.17 1.27
N ILE A 66 50.73 -3.30 0.74
CA ILE A 66 50.32 -4.63 1.20
C ILE A 66 50.83 -4.95 2.61
N ASN A 67 51.82 -4.20 3.09
CA ASN A 67 52.37 -4.30 4.44
C ASN A 67 51.86 -3.18 5.35
N SER A 68 50.98 -2.29 4.86
CA SER A 68 50.41 -1.19 5.62
C SER A 68 49.16 -1.66 6.37
N GLU A 69 49.21 -1.63 7.70
CA GLU A 69 48.04 -1.91 8.55
C GLU A 69 46.87 -0.97 8.21
N TRP A 70 47.18 0.30 7.90
CA TRP A 70 46.17 1.31 7.60
C TRP A 70 45.45 1.04 6.28
N VAL A 71 46.17 0.78 5.19
CA VAL A 71 45.55 0.45 3.88
C VAL A 71 44.73 -0.83 3.98
N ILE A 72 45.22 -1.84 4.70
CA ILE A 72 44.48 -3.09 4.94
C ILE A 72 43.18 -2.81 5.71
N TYR A 73 43.25 -1.96 6.74
CA TYR A 73 42.08 -1.58 7.54
C TYR A 73 41.02 -0.84 6.72
N GLU A 74 41.40 0.20 5.98
CA GLU A 74 40.51 0.98 5.12
C GLU A 74 39.83 0.08 4.07
N MET A 75 40.62 -0.75 3.40
CA MET A 75 40.13 -1.68 2.40
C MET A 75 39.18 -2.73 2.98
N SER A 76 39.52 -3.31 4.14
CA SER A 76 38.66 -4.29 4.81
C SER A 76 37.33 -3.66 5.25
N THR A 77 37.38 -2.42 5.72
CA THR A 77 36.20 -1.62 6.07
C THR A 77 35.31 -1.39 4.85
N ALA A 78 35.90 -0.99 3.72
CA ALA A 78 35.17 -0.81 2.47
C ALA A 78 34.52 -2.11 1.96
N ILE A 79 35.21 -3.24 2.08
CA ILE A 79 34.66 -4.57 1.74
C ILE A 79 33.48 -4.93 2.65
N GLY A 80 33.59 -4.70 3.96
CA GLY A 80 32.50 -4.94 4.90
C GLY A 80 31.23 -4.18 4.51
N TYR A 81 31.35 -2.89 4.22
CA TYR A 81 30.24 -2.08 3.72
C TYR A 81 29.72 -2.54 2.35
N TYR A 82 30.60 -2.96 1.45
CA TYR A 82 30.16 -3.51 0.16
C TYR A 82 29.31 -4.77 0.34
N GLN A 83 29.66 -5.66 1.27
CA GLN A 83 28.90 -6.88 1.53
C GLN A 83 27.52 -6.59 2.15
N GLU A 84 27.43 -5.60 3.02
CA GLU A 84 26.18 -5.23 3.72
C GLU A 84 25.18 -4.52 2.78
N ARG A 85 25.67 -3.57 1.98
CA ARG A 85 24.81 -2.60 1.27
C ARG A 85 25.19 -2.36 -0.19
N ALA A 86 26.07 -3.20 -0.76
CA ALA A 86 26.57 -3.13 -2.13
C ALA A 86 27.33 -1.84 -2.50
N LYS A 87 27.69 -0.99 -1.51
CA LYS A 87 28.45 0.26 -1.65
C LYS A 87 29.37 0.53 -0.44
N PRO A 88 30.53 1.18 -0.61
CA PRO A 88 31.14 1.59 -1.88
C PRO A 88 31.57 0.39 -2.73
N LYS A 89 31.73 0.57 -4.04
CA LYS A 89 32.37 -0.42 -4.90
C LYS A 89 33.89 -0.36 -4.69
N VAL A 90 34.50 -1.49 -4.37
CA VAL A 90 35.96 -1.58 -4.20
C VAL A 90 36.59 -1.92 -5.54
N ILE A 91 37.48 -1.05 -6.04
CA ILE A 91 38.25 -1.27 -7.29
C ILE A 91 39.74 -1.20 -6.94
N PRO A 92 40.36 -2.34 -6.60
CA PRO A 92 41.78 -2.39 -6.33
C PRO A 92 42.60 -2.08 -7.58
N ILE A 93 43.64 -1.27 -7.43
CA ILE A 93 44.59 -0.95 -8.49
C ILE A 93 45.94 -1.56 -8.09
N VAL A 94 46.30 -2.67 -8.73
CA VAL A 94 47.50 -3.44 -8.41
C VAL A 94 48.65 -2.98 -9.27
N PHE A 95 49.70 -2.50 -8.61
CA PHE A 95 50.99 -2.11 -9.16
C PHE A 95 52.04 -3.08 -8.72
N ASP A 96 53.07 -3.21 -9.55
CA ASP A 96 54.21 -4.08 -9.30
C ASP A 96 53.72 -5.55 -9.19
N ASN A 97 54.58 -6.56 -9.33
CA ASN A 97 54.10 -7.95 -9.42
C ASN A 97 53.77 -8.53 -8.03
N VAL A 98 52.99 -7.78 -7.24
CA VAL A 98 52.68 -8.01 -5.84
C VAL A 98 51.67 -9.14 -5.69
N ARG A 99 51.85 -9.95 -4.65
CA ARG A 99 50.90 -11.01 -4.31
C ARG A 99 49.64 -10.40 -3.71
N VAL A 100 48.56 -10.41 -4.47
CA VAL A 100 47.24 -9.92 -4.04
C VAL A 100 46.76 -10.70 -2.81
N PRO A 101 46.39 -10.04 -1.70
CA PRO A 101 45.81 -10.68 -0.52
C PRO A 101 44.56 -11.51 -0.84
N GLU A 102 44.33 -12.60 -0.09
CA GLU A 102 43.21 -13.53 -0.31
C GLU A 102 41.85 -12.82 -0.24
N SER A 103 41.73 -11.84 0.65
CA SER A 103 40.54 -11.01 0.87
C SER A 103 40.07 -10.24 -0.37
N ILE A 104 40.93 -10.08 -1.38
CA ILE A 104 40.67 -9.29 -2.58
C ILE A 104 40.65 -10.15 -3.85
N LYS A 105 41.00 -11.45 -3.77
CA LYS A 105 41.01 -12.33 -4.95
C LYS A 105 39.65 -12.45 -5.64
N SER A 106 38.57 -12.34 -4.87
CA SER A 106 37.19 -12.35 -5.39
C SER A 106 36.77 -11.03 -6.04
N PHE A 107 37.57 -9.97 -5.91
CA PHE A 107 37.31 -8.66 -6.51
C PHE A 107 38.10 -8.51 -7.82
N LEU A 108 37.42 -8.03 -8.85
CA LEU A 108 38.07 -7.61 -10.08
C LEU A 108 38.96 -6.41 -9.79
N HIS A 109 40.23 -6.50 -10.17
CA HIS A 109 41.23 -5.46 -9.96
C HIS A 109 41.78 -4.96 -11.29
N ILE A 110 42.21 -3.70 -11.30
CA ILE A 110 42.95 -3.13 -12.42
C ILE A 110 44.42 -3.42 -12.18
N ARG A 111 45.06 -4.14 -13.10
CA ARG A 111 46.52 -4.26 -13.12
C ARG A 111 47.11 -3.07 -13.89
N ALA A 112 47.93 -2.29 -13.22
CA ALA A 112 48.54 -1.07 -13.73
C ALA A 112 50.07 -1.15 -13.68
N SER A 113 50.73 -0.44 -14.59
CA SER A 113 52.18 -0.25 -14.61
C SER A 113 52.48 1.23 -14.44
N ARG A 114 53.54 1.57 -13.71
CA ARG A 114 53.95 2.97 -13.48
C ARG A 114 54.28 3.72 -14.78
N ASN A 115 54.62 2.98 -15.84
CA ASN A 115 54.96 3.54 -17.17
C ASN A 115 53.76 3.57 -18.13
N GLU A 116 52.59 3.06 -17.75
CA GLU A 116 51.39 2.99 -18.58
C GLU A 116 50.35 4.03 -18.10
N ASN A 117 49.81 4.83 -19.02
CA ASN A 117 48.69 5.74 -18.73
C ASN A 117 47.37 4.97 -18.58
N PHE A 118 47.24 4.17 -17.52
CA PHE A 118 46.05 3.34 -17.27
C PHE A 118 44.81 4.16 -16.85
N ILE A 119 44.99 5.38 -16.36
CA ILE A 119 43.90 6.20 -15.80
C ILE A 119 42.80 6.50 -16.85
N PRO A 120 43.10 7.13 -18.01
CA PRO A 120 42.11 7.39 -19.05
C PRO A 120 41.62 6.12 -19.76
N HIS A 121 42.44 5.07 -19.83
CA HIS A 121 42.15 3.90 -20.67
C HIS A 121 41.47 2.75 -19.92
N LYS A 122 41.68 2.62 -18.60
CA LYS A 122 41.14 1.53 -17.77
C LYS A 122 40.28 2.06 -16.63
N LEU A 123 40.80 2.98 -15.82
CA LEU A 123 40.10 3.43 -14.60
C LEU A 123 38.81 4.20 -14.90
N ILE A 124 38.90 5.26 -15.71
CA ILE A 124 37.76 6.13 -16.03
C ILE A 124 36.63 5.35 -16.72
N PRO A 125 36.89 4.55 -17.78
CA PRO A 125 35.84 3.73 -18.40
C PRO A 125 35.22 2.73 -17.43
N THR A 126 35.99 2.16 -16.49
CA THR A 126 35.47 1.23 -15.48
C THR A 126 34.48 1.94 -14.55
N ILE A 127 34.86 3.09 -14.00
CA ILE A 127 33.99 3.90 -13.12
C ILE A 127 32.71 4.31 -13.86
N GLN A 128 32.83 4.82 -15.10
CA GLN A 128 31.70 5.24 -15.91
C GLN A 128 30.75 4.07 -16.24
N ASN A 129 31.29 2.90 -16.59
CA ASN A 129 30.48 1.72 -16.86
C ASN A 129 29.71 1.24 -15.61
N ILE A 130 30.34 1.29 -14.43
CA ILE A 130 29.68 0.91 -13.18
C ILE A 130 28.56 1.90 -12.85
N LEU A 131 28.84 3.21 -12.94
CA LEU A 131 27.83 4.26 -12.73
C LEU A 131 26.66 4.14 -13.71
N GLY A 132 26.95 3.94 -14.99
CA GLY A 132 25.93 3.78 -16.03
C GLY A 132 25.02 2.58 -15.78
N ARG A 133 25.58 1.44 -15.34
CA ARG A 133 24.80 0.25 -14.98
C ARG A 133 23.92 0.47 -13.75
N GLU A 134 24.43 1.15 -12.74
CA GLU A 134 23.65 1.46 -11.52
C GLU A 134 22.51 2.43 -11.84
N HIS A 135 22.77 3.50 -12.61
CA HIS A 135 21.72 4.43 -13.05
C HIS A 135 20.65 3.72 -13.89
N ALA A 136 21.04 2.88 -14.85
CA ALA A 136 20.08 2.12 -15.65
C ALA A 136 19.20 1.20 -14.78
N LYS A 137 19.78 0.53 -13.77
CA LYS A 137 19.01 -0.28 -12.82
C LYS A 137 18.04 0.55 -11.99
N THR A 138 18.44 1.74 -11.55
CA THR A 138 17.56 2.63 -10.78
C THR A 138 16.43 3.19 -11.63
N ASP A 139 16.70 3.52 -12.89
CA ASP A 139 15.68 4.01 -13.83
C ASP A 139 14.65 2.93 -14.14
N ILE A 140 15.07 1.69 -14.43
CA ILE A 140 14.16 0.56 -14.63
C ILE A 140 13.27 0.34 -13.41
N LYS A 141 13.85 0.32 -12.20
CA LYS A 141 13.08 0.18 -10.95
C LYS A 141 12.09 1.33 -10.75
N ARG A 142 12.44 2.55 -11.16
CA ARG A 142 11.56 3.71 -11.08
C ARG A 142 10.40 3.59 -12.06
N GLU A 143 10.67 3.19 -13.30
CA GLU A 143 9.66 2.94 -14.33
C GLU A 143 8.67 1.84 -13.90
N GLU A 144 9.16 0.71 -13.38
CA GLU A 144 8.33 -0.37 -12.84
C GLU A 144 7.43 0.13 -11.70
N LYS A 145 7.97 0.90 -10.76
CA LYS A 145 7.19 1.51 -9.67
C LYS A 145 6.11 2.46 -10.19
N GLU A 146 6.45 3.30 -11.18
CA GLU A 146 5.50 4.22 -11.80
C GLU A 146 4.37 3.50 -12.54
N GLU A 147 4.66 2.40 -13.25
CA GLU A 147 3.67 1.58 -13.93
C GLU A 147 2.72 0.90 -12.95
N VAL A 148 3.27 0.25 -11.91
CA VAL A 148 2.47 -0.37 -10.84
C VAL A 148 1.58 0.67 -10.16
N ARG A 149 2.09 1.89 -9.92
CA ARG A 149 1.31 2.99 -9.37
C ARG A 149 0.15 3.38 -10.28
N LYS A 150 0.39 3.60 -11.58
CA LYS A 150 -0.66 3.95 -12.55
C LYS A 150 -1.76 2.88 -12.58
N ASN A 151 -1.37 1.62 -12.61
CA ASN A 151 -2.31 0.49 -12.60
C ASN A 151 -3.10 0.41 -11.29
N SER A 152 -2.44 0.58 -10.15
CA SER A 152 -3.07 0.55 -8.83
C SER A 152 -4.05 1.70 -8.64
N ALA A 153 -3.63 2.93 -8.96
CA ALA A 153 -4.48 4.13 -8.86
C ALA A 153 -5.73 4.00 -9.74
N LYS A 154 -5.58 3.50 -10.98
CA LYS A 154 -6.71 3.23 -11.88
C LYS A 154 -7.67 2.20 -11.27
N TYR A 155 -7.15 1.10 -10.74
CA TYR A 155 -7.96 0.05 -10.12
C TYR A 155 -8.73 0.56 -8.89
N ILE A 156 -8.09 1.35 -8.04
CA ILE A 156 -8.71 1.97 -6.85
C ILE A 156 -9.85 2.90 -7.31
N ALA A 157 -9.60 3.78 -8.27
CA ALA A 157 -10.59 4.72 -8.79
C ALA A 157 -11.80 3.99 -9.40
N ASP A 158 -11.56 2.97 -10.23
CA ASP A 158 -12.62 2.15 -10.84
C ASP A 158 -13.44 1.41 -9.77
N SER A 159 -12.79 0.87 -8.75
CA SER A 159 -13.44 0.17 -7.63
C SER A 159 -14.30 1.12 -6.80
N MET A 160 -13.79 2.31 -6.47
CA MET A 160 -14.56 3.35 -5.77
C MET A 160 -15.75 3.83 -6.61
N ALA A 161 -15.59 3.99 -7.91
CA ALA A 161 -16.68 4.39 -8.80
C ALA A 161 -17.79 3.34 -8.84
N ARG A 162 -17.44 2.04 -8.91
CA ARG A 162 -18.40 0.93 -8.84
C ARG A 162 -19.14 0.91 -7.50
N LEU A 163 -18.42 1.04 -6.39
CA LEU A 163 -19.02 1.07 -5.05
C LEU A 163 -19.95 2.27 -4.84
N LYS A 164 -19.55 3.48 -5.29
CA LYS A 164 -20.40 4.68 -5.23
C LYS A 164 -21.68 4.52 -6.03
N ARG A 165 -21.62 3.89 -7.21
CA ARG A 165 -22.81 3.59 -8.02
C ARG A 165 -23.71 2.59 -7.32
N ALA A 166 -23.16 1.51 -6.75
CA ALA A 166 -23.91 0.52 -6.00
C ALA A 166 -24.57 1.12 -4.74
N ASP A 167 -23.85 1.95 -3.98
CA ASP A 167 -24.37 2.69 -2.82
C ASP A 167 -25.57 3.56 -3.21
N ARG A 168 -25.43 4.37 -4.26
CA ARG A 168 -26.53 5.22 -4.76
C ARG A 168 -27.74 4.39 -5.18
N ASN A 169 -27.53 3.31 -5.92
CA ASN A 169 -28.61 2.44 -6.38
C ASN A 169 -29.34 1.78 -5.19
N ASN A 170 -28.60 1.29 -4.21
CA ASN A 170 -29.16 0.69 -3.00
C ASN A 170 -29.95 1.71 -2.17
N LYS A 171 -29.47 2.95 -2.02
CA LYS A 171 -30.24 4.03 -1.37
C LYS A 171 -31.56 4.29 -2.09
N ILE A 172 -31.52 4.41 -3.43
CA ILE A 172 -32.73 4.63 -4.24
C ILE A 172 -33.72 3.49 -4.05
N LEU A 173 -33.28 2.24 -4.19
CA LEU A 173 -34.13 1.07 -4.00
C LEU A 173 -34.72 1.02 -2.57
N SER A 174 -33.92 1.34 -1.55
CA SER A 174 -34.37 1.43 -0.17
C SER A 174 -35.51 2.44 0.01
N PHE A 175 -35.33 3.68 -0.48
CA PHE A 175 -36.34 4.72 -0.39
C PHE A 175 -37.61 4.39 -1.19
N LEU A 176 -37.48 3.77 -2.36
CA LEU A 176 -38.63 3.28 -3.13
C LEU A 176 -39.42 2.23 -2.33
N CYS A 177 -38.75 1.24 -1.75
CA CYS A 177 -39.38 0.22 -0.92
C CYS A 177 -40.12 0.82 0.29
N TYR A 178 -39.49 1.77 0.99
CA TYR A 178 -40.13 2.48 2.10
C TYR A 178 -41.34 3.31 1.64
N GLY A 179 -41.21 4.02 0.51
CA GLY A 179 -42.29 4.79 -0.08
C GLY A 179 -43.50 3.93 -0.44
N PHE A 180 -43.29 2.78 -1.09
CA PHE A 180 -44.35 1.82 -1.39
C PHE A 180 -44.99 1.22 -0.12
N SER A 181 -44.18 0.87 0.88
CA SER A 181 -44.67 0.35 2.15
C SER A 181 -45.62 1.34 2.85
N ILE A 182 -45.22 2.61 2.95
CA ILE A 182 -46.05 3.69 3.51
C ILE A 182 -47.28 3.96 2.64
N GLY A 183 -47.12 3.99 1.32
CA GLY A 183 -48.22 4.21 0.37
C GLY A 183 -49.32 3.16 0.49
N ILE A 184 -48.96 1.88 0.65
CA ILE A 184 -49.93 0.79 0.86
C ILE A 184 -50.69 0.97 2.18
N LEU A 185 -50.01 1.37 3.26
CA LEU A 185 -50.67 1.63 4.55
C LEU A 185 -51.66 2.80 4.46
N ILE A 186 -51.27 3.90 3.81
CA ILE A 186 -52.12 5.07 3.61
C ILE A 186 -53.33 4.71 2.75
N ALA A 187 -53.12 4.02 1.62
CA ALA A 187 -54.21 3.59 0.74
C ALA A 187 -55.19 2.64 1.46
N SER A 188 -54.67 1.72 2.28
CA SER A 188 -55.48 0.80 3.09
C SER A 188 -56.32 1.57 4.12
N PHE A 189 -55.74 2.57 4.77
CA PHE A 189 -56.44 3.42 5.73
C PHE A 189 -57.56 4.24 5.08
N PHE A 190 -57.29 4.89 3.94
CA PHE A 190 -58.32 5.63 3.19
C PHE A 190 -59.43 4.72 2.68
N TYR A 191 -59.11 3.50 2.23
CA TYR A 191 -60.11 2.52 1.81
C TYR A 191 -61.05 2.16 2.97
N LEU A 192 -60.51 1.89 4.16
CA LEU A 192 -61.28 1.57 5.36
C LEU A 192 -62.21 2.72 5.78
N ILE A 193 -61.74 3.97 5.73
CA ILE A 193 -62.57 5.15 6.05
C ILE A 193 -63.74 5.29 5.07
N ASN A 194 -63.50 5.13 3.77
CA ASN A 194 -64.53 5.33 2.75
C ASN A 194 -65.56 4.18 2.72
N LYS A 195 -65.14 2.94 2.98
CA LYS A 195 -66.02 1.77 2.94
C LYS A 195 -66.68 1.44 4.28
N GLY A 196 -66.09 1.84 5.41
CA GLY A 196 -66.61 1.57 6.75
C GLY A 196 -68.09 1.98 6.96
N PRO A 197 -68.50 3.21 6.58
CA PRO A 197 -69.89 3.66 6.75
C PRO A 197 -70.92 2.85 5.95
N GLN A 198 -70.54 2.30 4.79
CA GLN A 198 -71.45 1.48 3.96
C GLN A 198 -71.76 0.11 4.59
N TYR A 199 -70.84 -0.44 5.40
CA TYR A 199 -71.06 -1.71 6.10
C TYR A 199 -71.94 -1.56 7.35
N VAL A 200 -71.91 -0.39 8.00
CA VAL A 200 -72.71 -0.13 9.22
C VAL A 200 -74.17 0.21 8.89
N ASN A 201 -74.43 0.87 7.75
CA ASN A 201 -75.75 1.40 7.42
C ASN A 201 -76.66 0.48 6.58
N ASN A 202 -76.14 -0.65 6.07
CA ASN A 202 -76.91 -1.56 5.23
C ASN A 202 -77.66 -2.62 6.06
N LYS A 203 -78.99 -2.65 5.95
CA LYS A 203 -79.86 -3.76 6.41
C LYS A 203 -79.74 -4.99 5.49
N THR A 204 -78.54 -5.53 5.36
CA THR A 204 -78.28 -6.77 4.60
C THR A 204 -78.32 -8.00 5.51
N GLU A 205 -78.51 -9.19 4.93
CA GLU A 205 -78.54 -10.46 5.66
C GLU A 205 -77.22 -10.70 6.43
N LEU A 206 -77.33 -11.20 7.68
CA LEU A 206 -76.21 -11.50 8.58
C LEU A 206 -75.06 -12.30 7.92
N ILE A 207 -75.40 -13.25 7.05
CA ILE A 207 -74.43 -14.12 6.36
C ILE A 207 -73.53 -13.31 5.42
N SER A 208 -74.10 -12.33 4.69
CA SER A 208 -73.35 -11.45 3.79
C SER A 208 -72.34 -10.58 4.55
N GLN A 209 -72.73 -10.07 5.72
CA GLN A 209 -71.89 -9.22 6.56
C GLN A 209 -70.70 -10.01 7.14
N LEU A 210 -70.96 -11.24 7.62
CA LEU A 210 -69.92 -12.17 8.10
C LEU A 210 -68.91 -12.50 7.01
N SER A 211 -69.36 -12.81 5.79
CA SER A 211 -68.47 -13.08 4.65
C SER A 211 -67.55 -11.90 4.34
N SER A 212 -68.11 -10.67 4.25
CA SER A 212 -67.32 -9.47 3.99
C SER A 212 -66.28 -9.17 5.07
N ILE A 213 -66.59 -9.44 6.34
CA ILE A 213 -65.64 -9.29 7.45
C ILE A 213 -64.47 -10.27 7.29
N VAL A 214 -64.75 -11.54 7.00
CA VAL A 214 -63.70 -12.57 6.80
C VAL A 214 -62.79 -12.20 5.63
N PHE A 215 -63.36 -11.82 4.49
CA PHE A 215 -62.57 -11.35 3.34
C PHE A 215 -61.73 -10.11 3.67
N GLY A 216 -62.29 -9.17 4.43
CA GLY A 216 -61.57 -7.99 4.91
C GLY A 216 -60.38 -8.33 5.79
N VAL A 217 -60.53 -9.29 6.72
CA VAL A 217 -59.44 -9.76 7.58
C VAL A 217 -58.33 -10.44 6.77
N ILE A 218 -58.68 -11.30 5.81
CA ILE A 218 -57.71 -11.97 4.93
C ILE A 218 -56.95 -10.94 4.11
N LEU A 219 -57.65 -9.99 3.48
CA LEU A 219 -57.04 -8.94 2.68
C LEU A 219 -56.12 -8.05 3.52
N PHE A 220 -56.55 -7.66 4.72
CA PHE A 220 -55.74 -6.85 5.64
C PHE A 220 -54.47 -7.59 6.08
N SER A 221 -54.57 -8.87 6.41
CA SER A 221 -53.42 -9.71 6.75
C SER A 221 -52.43 -9.81 5.59
N LEU A 222 -52.92 -9.97 4.36
CA LEU A 222 -52.09 -10.02 3.17
C LEU A 222 -51.39 -8.68 2.92
N LEU A 223 -52.11 -7.57 3.03
CA LEU A 223 -51.55 -6.23 2.89
C LEU A 223 -50.47 -5.95 3.95
N LEU A 224 -50.72 -6.34 5.20
CA LEU A 224 -49.73 -6.20 6.28
C LEU A 224 -48.46 -7.02 5.99
N ALA A 225 -48.61 -8.25 5.47
CA ALA A 225 -47.48 -9.08 5.07
C ALA A 225 -46.66 -8.43 3.94
N ILE A 226 -47.33 -7.88 2.92
CA ILE A 226 -46.69 -7.17 1.80
C ILE A 226 -45.96 -5.90 2.29
N THR A 227 -46.62 -5.08 3.11
CA THR A 227 -46.03 -3.88 3.71
C THR A 227 -44.78 -4.22 4.51
N ARG A 228 -44.84 -5.28 5.33
CA ARG A 228 -43.69 -5.76 6.12
C ARG A 228 -42.56 -6.25 5.22
N TYR A 229 -42.87 -7.03 4.19
CA TYR A 229 -41.87 -7.51 3.24
C TYR A 229 -41.15 -6.35 2.55
N LEU A 230 -41.89 -5.35 2.04
CA LEU A 230 -41.31 -4.16 1.42
C LEU A 230 -40.44 -3.35 2.40
N PHE A 231 -40.88 -3.22 3.64
CA PHE A 231 -40.09 -2.54 4.68
C PHE A 231 -38.78 -3.27 4.97
N LEU A 232 -38.81 -4.60 5.15
CA LEU A 232 -37.62 -5.41 5.39
C LEU A 232 -36.66 -5.40 4.20
N MET A 233 -37.18 -5.42 2.98
CA MET A 233 -36.40 -5.29 1.76
C MET A 233 -35.71 -3.91 1.70
N GLY A 234 -36.46 -2.84 2.00
CA GLY A 234 -35.91 -1.48 2.08
C GLY A 234 -34.80 -1.35 3.12
N LYS A 235 -34.96 -2.00 4.29
CA LYS A 235 -33.93 -2.07 5.32
C LYS A 235 -32.67 -2.78 4.83
N SER A 236 -32.82 -3.91 4.15
CA SER A 236 -31.67 -4.66 3.61
C SER A 236 -30.85 -3.82 2.63
N PHE A 237 -31.52 -3.14 1.70
CA PHE A 237 -30.84 -2.24 0.77
C PHE A 237 -30.13 -1.07 1.48
N MET A 238 -30.74 -0.51 2.53
CA MET A 238 -30.09 0.55 3.33
C MET A 238 -28.84 0.04 4.04
N VAL A 239 -28.89 -1.15 4.63
CA VAL A 239 -27.72 -1.76 5.30
C VAL A 239 -26.60 -2.02 4.29
N GLU A 240 -26.91 -2.55 3.11
CA GLU A 240 -25.90 -2.78 2.07
C GLU A 240 -25.30 -1.46 1.54
N SER A 241 -26.11 -0.40 1.45
CA SER A 241 -25.62 0.95 1.16
C SER A 241 -24.63 1.45 2.23
N LEU A 242 -24.98 1.37 3.51
CA LEU A 242 -24.08 1.74 4.61
C LEU A 242 -22.76 0.95 4.55
N ARG A 243 -22.83 -0.35 4.25
CA ARG A 243 -21.65 -1.19 4.09
C ARG A 243 -20.78 -0.74 2.91
N ASN A 244 -21.39 -0.42 1.77
CA ASN A 244 -20.65 0.14 0.63
C ASN A 244 -20.00 1.49 0.97
N SER A 245 -20.67 2.34 1.74
CA SER A 245 -20.11 3.60 2.25
C SER A 245 -18.89 3.36 3.14
N ASN A 246 -18.94 2.38 4.04
CA ASN A 246 -17.81 2.01 4.89
C ASN A 246 -16.63 1.47 4.06
N ARG A 247 -16.90 0.62 3.04
CA ARG A 247 -15.87 0.13 2.11
C ARG A 247 -15.22 1.27 1.33
N ILE A 248 -15.98 2.25 0.86
CA ILE A 248 -15.45 3.44 0.17
C ILE A 248 -14.51 4.22 1.11
N HIS A 249 -14.89 4.40 2.37
CA HIS A 249 -14.05 5.10 3.35
C HIS A 249 -12.73 4.35 3.61
N ALA A 250 -12.79 3.03 3.83
CA ALA A 250 -11.60 2.19 4.00
C ALA A 250 -10.67 2.27 2.79
N ILE A 251 -11.22 2.17 1.57
CA ILE A 251 -10.42 2.28 0.33
C ILE A 251 -9.77 3.66 0.19
N SER A 252 -10.51 4.74 0.48
CA SER A 252 -9.97 6.10 0.42
C SER A 252 -8.83 6.32 1.42
N PHE A 253 -8.85 5.62 2.56
CA PHE A 253 -7.82 5.74 3.57
C PHE A 253 -6.46 5.20 3.11
N GLY A 254 -6.38 4.06 2.42
CA GLY A 254 -5.07 3.68 1.87
C GLY A 254 -4.78 4.17 0.48
N GLU A 255 -5.75 4.69 -0.27
CA GLU A 255 -5.38 5.61 -1.35
C GLU A 255 -4.53 6.75 -0.78
N PHE A 256 -4.95 7.33 0.35
CA PHE A 256 -4.14 8.32 1.07
C PHE A 256 -2.81 7.75 1.56
N TYR A 257 -2.79 6.56 2.19
CA TYR A 257 -1.55 5.93 2.66
C TYR A 257 -0.53 5.69 1.54
N LEU A 258 -0.99 5.16 0.40
CA LEU A 258 -0.14 4.93 -0.78
C LEU A 258 0.46 6.23 -1.33
N ASN A 259 -0.31 7.32 -1.31
CA ASN A 259 0.17 8.63 -1.76
C ASN A 259 1.06 9.33 -0.72
N ALA A 260 0.89 9.05 0.58
CA ALA A 260 1.64 9.72 1.64
C ALA A 260 3.01 9.09 1.94
N PHE A 261 3.18 7.79 1.70
CA PHE A 261 4.39 7.04 2.12
C PHE A 261 5.22 6.46 0.95
N GLU A 262 5.15 7.06 -0.24
CA GLU A 262 5.70 6.56 -1.53
C GLU A 262 7.11 5.93 -1.49
N ASP A 263 8.03 6.42 -0.66
CA ASP A 263 9.43 5.95 -0.63
C ASP A 263 9.72 4.81 0.35
N LYS A 264 8.81 4.51 1.28
CA LYS A 264 9.04 3.54 2.38
C LYS A 264 8.13 2.32 2.35
N ILE A 265 7.25 2.25 1.37
CA ILE A 265 6.23 1.20 1.32
C ILE A 265 6.82 -0.10 0.75
N GLU A 266 6.92 -1.10 1.61
CA GLU A 266 7.10 -2.50 1.21
C GLU A 266 5.80 -3.02 0.58
N TRP A 267 5.87 -3.71 -0.56
CA TRP A 267 4.66 -4.22 -1.25
C TRP A 267 3.84 -5.20 -0.38
N ALA A 268 4.49 -5.84 0.59
CA ALA A 268 3.83 -6.67 1.59
C ALA A 268 2.85 -5.86 2.47
N GLU A 269 3.24 -4.67 2.92
CA GLU A 269 2.41 -3.80 3.77
C GLU A 269 1.19 -3.27 2.99
N VAL A 270 1.37 -2.94 1.71
CA VAL A 270 0.27 -2.55 0.82
C VAL A 270 -0.76 -3.66 0.71
N LYS A 271 -0.28 -4.87 0.40
CA LYS A 271 -1.14 -6.05 0.24
C LYS A 271 -1.91 -6.34 1.52
N GLU A 272 -1.27 -6.24 2.68
CA GLU A 272 -1.91 -6.41 3.98
C GLU A 272 -3.00 -5.36 4.23
N ALA A 273 -2.70 -4.08 3.96
CA ALA A 273 -3.68 -3.00 4.07
C ALA A 273 -4.92 -3.25 3.20
N PHE A 274 -4.73 -3.66 1.94
CA PHE A 274 -5.84 -4.01 1.04
C PHE A 274 -6.62 -5.26 1.51
N GLN A 275 -5.95 -6.26 2.09
CA GLN A 275 -6.61 -7.45 2.62
C GLN A 275 -7.52 -7.13 3.82
N GLN A 276 -7.07 -6.24 4.71
CA GLN A 276 -7.83 -5.85 5.90
C GLN A 276 -9.02 -4.93 5.61
N TRP A 277 -9.09 -4.32 4.43
CA TRP A 277 -10.24 -3.49 4.02
C TRP A 277 -11.48 -4.26 3.63
N ASN A 278 -11.34 -5.56 3.32
CA ASN A 278 -12.51 -6.39 3.14
C ASN A 278 -13.13 -6.72 4.50
N ILE A 279 -13.92 -5.80 5.03
CA ILE A 279 -14.73 -6.03 6.24
C ILE A 279 -15.85 -6.99 5.85
N ASP A 280 -15.54 -8.29 5.87
CA ASP A 280 -16.48 -9.34 5.50
C ASP A 280 -17.37 -9.73 6.68
N THR A 281 -18.36 -8.89 6.99
CA THR A 281 -19.40 -9.18 7.98
C THR A 281 -20.68 -9.65 7.30
N GLY A 282 -20.65 -10.76 6.53
CA GLY A 282 -21.83 -11.50 6.02
C GLY A 282 -22.83 -10.70 5.16
N SER A 283 -23.74 -11.37 4.44
CA SER A 283 -24.81 -10.66 3.70
C SER A 283 -26.00 -10.38 4.62
N SER A 284 -26.49 -9.14 4.66
CA SER A 284 -27.73 -8.77 5.37
C SER A 284 -28.95 -9.55 4.88
N PHE A 285 -28.89 -10.08 3.66
CA PHE A 285 -29.93 -10.91 3.05
C PHE A 285 -29.91 -12.36 3.57
N MET A 286 -28.80 -12.84 4.15
CA MET A 286 -28.70 -14.20 4.69
C MET A 286 -29.35 -14.34 6.07
N ASN A 287 -29.47 -13.25 6.84
CA ASN A 287 -30.01 -13.27 8.21
C ASN A 287 -31.49 -12.91 8.31
N GLN A 288 -32.20 -12.70 7.19
CA GLN A 288 -33.64 -12.46 7.23
C GLN A 288 -34.41 -13.77 7.30
N SER A 289 -34.56 -14.32 8.51
CA SER A 289 -35.45 -15.46 8.73
C SER A 289 -36.91 -15.00 8.73
N SER A 290 -37.79 -15.72 8.05
CA SER A 290 -39.25 -15.47 8.06
C SER A 290 -39.89 -15.69 9.44
N SER A 291 -39.12 -16.21 10.40
CA SER A 291 -39.50 -16.58 11.75
C SER A 291 -39.23 -15.53 12.83
N ASP A 292 -38.76 -14.32 12.49
CA ASP A 292 -38.71 -13.19 13.45
C ASP A 292 -40.12 -12.62 13.71
N PHE A 293 -41.05 -13.50 14.04
CA PHE A 293 -42.36 -13.15 14.57
C PHE A 293 -42.15 -12.78 16.03
N ASP A 294 -42.38 -11.51 16.37
CA ASP A 294 -42.23 -11.02 17.74
C ASP A 294 -43.11 -11.87 18.68
N PRO A 295 -42.53 -12.69 19.58
CA PRO A 295 -43.29 -13.58 20.45
C PRO A 295 -44.28 -12.79 21.33
N GLU A 296 -43.97 -11.52 21.61
CA GLU A 296 -44.82 -10.60 22.34
C GLU A 296 -46.11 -10.26 21.59
N LEU A 297 -46.10 -10.14 20.26
CA LEU A 297 -47.31 -9.86 19.48
C LEU A 297 -48.30 -11.03 19.52
N LEU A 298 -47.80 -12.27 19.42
CA LEU A 298 -48.62 -13.47 19.56
C LEU A 298 -49.19 -13.62 20.98
N LYS A 299 -48.36 -13.32 21.99
CA LYS A 299 -48.79 -13.33 23.39
C LYS A 299 -49.89 -12.29 23.62
N ASN A 300 -49.70 -11.08 23.14
CA ASN A 300 -50.66 -9.97 23.25
C ASN A 300 -51.98 -10.26 22.51
N LEU A 301 -51.92 -10.89 21.33
CA LEU A 301 -53.11 -11.35 20.61
C LEU A 301 -53.87 -12.44 21.38
N SER A 302 -53.15 -13.39 22.00
CA SER A 302 -53.76 -14.46 22.79
C SER A 302 -54.44 -13.95 24.07
N THR A 303 -53.87 -12.93 24.71
CA THR A 303 -54.48 -12.24 25.86
C THR A 303 -55.70 -11.42 25.45
N LEU A 304 -55.68 -10.78 24.28
CA LEU A 304 -56.86 -10.07 23.76
C LEU A 304 -57.99 -11.05 23.41
N LEU A 305 -57.69 -12.15 22.72
CA LEU A 305 -58.68 -13.18 22.37
C LEU A 305 -59.29 -13.88 23.61
N SER A 306 -58.52 -14.07 24.67
CA SER A 306 -59.04 -14.61 25.94
C SER A 306 -59.85 -13.60 26.74
N SER A 307 -59.59 -12.30 26.60
CA SER A 307 -60.37 -11.24 27.23
C SER A 307 -61.74 -10.99 26.59
N ILE A 308 -61.89 -11.30 25.30
CA ILE A 308 -63.16 -11.19 24.54
C ILE A 308 -64.10 -12.39 24.80
N LYS A 309 -63.57 -13.50 25.33
CA LYS A 309 -64.30 -14.75 25.57
C LYS A 309 -64.98 -14.81 26.95
N LYS A 310 -65.07 -13.68 27.66
CA LYS A 310 -65.60 -13.53 29.01
C LYS A 310 -66.68 -12.45 29.02
#